data_AF-A0A523IAG1-F1
#
_entry.id   AF-A0A523IAG1-F1
#
_cell.length_a   1.000
_cell.length_b   1.000
_cell.length_c   1.000
_cell.angle_alpha   90.00
_cell.angle_beta   90.00
_cell.angle_gamma   90.00
#
_symmetry.space_group_name_H-M   'P 1'
#
loop_
_entity.id
_entity.type
_entity.pdbx_description
1 polymer ?
#
loop_
_entity_poly.entity_id
_entity_poly.type
_entity_poly.pdbx_seq_one_letter_code
_entity_poly.pdbx_strand_id
1 'polypeptide(L)' 'MAELVQMKCVACRKGAPTVTEKEIAEFIPQLHEWRIVEHDGIKRVERPFKFDNFSQALSFTNKV' A
#
# COMPACT_ATOMS: atom_id res chain seq x y z
N MET A 1 3.36 14.85 -3.92
CA MET A 1 2.36 14.22 -3.03
C MET A 1 0.95 14.47 -3.56
N ALA A 2 0.47 13.74 -4.58
CA ALA A 2 -0.93 13.87 -5.02
C ALA A 2 -1.48 12.70 -5.84
N GLU A 3 -0.67 11.93 -6.58
CA GLU A 3 -1.23 10.89 -7.47
C GLU A 3 -1.71 9.63 -6.75
N LEU A 4 -0.88 9.04 -5.87
CA LEU A 4 -1.23 7.78 -5.18
C LEU A 4 -2.53 7.86 -4.38
N VAL A 5 -2.79 9.00 -3.74
CA VAL A 5 -4.01 9.21 -2.92
C VAL A 5 -5.27 9.30 -3.79
N GLN A 6 -5.14 9.67 -5.06
CA GLN A 6 -6.26 9.73 -6.01
C GLN A 6 -6.54 8.38 -6.69
N MET A 7 -5.60 7.44 -6.63
CA MET A 7 -5.77 6.11 -7.20
C MET A 7 -6.78 5.32 -6.38
N LYS A 8 -7.83 4.81 -7.03
CA LYS A 8 -8.80 3.93 -6.39
C LYS A 8 -8.30 2.49 -6.43
N CYS A 9 -8.30 1.83 -5.28
CA CYS A 9 -8.10 0.39 -5.24
C CYS A 9 -9.29 -0.29 -5.93
N VAL A 10 -9.02 -0.99 -7.03
CA VAL A 10 -10.00 -1.80 -7.76
C VAL A 10 -9.67 -3.27 -7.56
N ALA A 11 -10.67 -4.14 -7.70
CA ALA A 11 -10.44 -5.58 -7.66
C ALA A 11 -9.29 -5.96 -8.61
N CYS A 12 -8.27 -6.65 -8.10
CA CYS A 12 -7.15 -7.10 -8.91
C CYS A 12 -7.66 -7.98 -10.06
N ARG A 13 -7.33 -7.59 -11.30
CA ARG A 13 -7.64 -8.36 -12.50
C ARG A 13 -6.35 -8.88 -13.10
N LYS A 14 -6.41 -10.04 -13.75
CA LYS A 14 -5.26 -10.58 -14.50
C LYS A 14 -4.82 -9.53 -15.54
N GLY A 15 -3.54 -9.16 -15.52
CA GLY A 15 -2.98 -8.13 -16.42
C GLY A 15 -3.15 -6.69 -15.93
N ALA A 16 -3.56 -6.47 -14.68
CA ALA A 16 -3.47 -5.13 -14.08
C ALA A 16 -2.03 -4.60 -14.15
N PRO A 17 -1.83 -3.30 -14.47
CA PRO A 17 -0.50 -2.73 -14.61
C PRO A 17 0.27 -2.83 -13.30
N THR A 18 1.51 -3.30 -13.40
CA THR A 18 2.45 -3.34 -12.28
C THR A 18 3.26 -2.06 -12.25
N VAL A 19 3.53 -1.55 -11.06
CA VAL A 19 4.45 -0.42 -10.87
C VAL A 19 5.84 -0.84 -11.33
N THR A 20 6.45 -0.06 -12.23
CA THR A 20 7.80 -0.30 -12.75
C THR A 20 8.87 0.04 -11.71
N GLU A 21 10.10 -0.45 -11.87
CA GLU A 21 11.20 -0.12 -10.94
C GLU A 21 11.50 1.38 -10.86
N LYS A 22 11.32 2.10 -11.97
CA LYS A 22 11.47 3.56 -12.02
C LYS A 22 10.41 4.27 -11.19
N GLU A 23 9.15 3.87 -11.33
CA GLU A 23 8.03 4.41 -10.55
C GLU A 23 8.16 4.05 -9.06
N ILE A 24 8.61 2.84 -8.74
CA ILE A 24 8.92 2.44 -7.36
C ILE A 24 9.94 3.40 -6.73
N ALA A 25 11.03 3.71 -7.44
CA ALA A 25 12.06 4.63 -6.94
C ALA A 25 11.53 6.07 -6.73
N GLU A 26 10.51 6.49 -7.46
CA GLU A 26 9.88 7.81 -7.33
C GLU A 26 8.81 7.85 -6.21
N PHE A 27 8.07 6.75 -6.01
CA PHE A 27 6.95 6.69 -5.08
C PHE A 27 7.36 6.35 -3.65
N ILE A 28 8.33 5.45 -3.45
CA ILE A 28 8.76 5.03 -2.10
C ILE A 28 9.20 6.20 -1.22
N PRO A 29 9.98 7.19 -1.70
CA PRO A 29 10.34 8.36 -0.88
C PRO A 29 9.13 9.17 -0.39
N GLN A 30 7.98 9.09 -1.07
CA GLN A 30 6.74 9.77 -0.67
C GLN A 30 5.97 8.98 0.40
N LEU A 31 6.36 7.73 0.66
CA LEU A 31 5.68 6.78 1.54
C LEU A 31 6.52 6.44 2.77
N HIS A 32 6.74 7.43 3.64
CA HIS A 32 7.69 7.38 4.77
C HIS A 32 7.66 6.12 5.66
N GLU A 33 6.48 5.55 5.92
CA GLU A 33 6.33 4.40 6.84
C GLU A 33 6.05 3.07 6.13
N TRP A 34 5.99 3.08 4.80
CA TRP A 34 5.76 1.89 3.99
C TRP A 34 7.08 1.23 3.60
N ARG A 35 7.06 -0.09 3.51
CA ARG A 35 8.23 -0.90 3.17
C ARG A 35 7.88 -1.79 1.98
N ILE A 36 8.81 -1.98 1.07
CA ILE A 36 8.66 -3.01 0.04
C ILE A 36 8.96 -4.36 0.68
N VAL A 37 8.03 -5.29 0.50
CA VAL A 37 8.20 -6.70 0.84
C VAL A 37 7.88 -7.54 -0.39
N GLU A 38 8.42 -8.75 -0.44
CA GLU A 38 8.16 -9.69 -1.52
C GLU A 38 7.53 -10.96 -0.95
N HIS A 39 6.36 -11.32 -1.47
CA HIS A 39 5.64 -12.53 -1.09
C HIS A 39 5.27 -13.28 -2.35
N ASP A 40 5.64 -14.57 -2.42
CA ASP A 40 5.37 -15.44 -3.57
C ASP A 40 5.83 -14.85 -4.92
N GLY A 41 6.96 -14.12 -4.91
CA GLY A 41 7.53 -13.44 -6.08
C GLY A 41 6.82 -12.12 -6.46
N ILE A 42 5.88 -11.64 -5.64
CA ILE A 42 5.15 -10.39 -5.87
C ILE A 42 5.64 -9.33 -4.89
N LYS A 43 6.26 -8.26 -5.43
CA LYS A 43 6.63 -7.07 -4.66
C LYS A 43 5.37 -6.28 -4.30
N ARG A 44 5.22 -5.96 -3.02
CA ARG A 44 4.10 -5.16 -2.47
C ARG A 44 4.61 -4.21 -1.40
N VAL A 45 3.86 -3.14 -1.13
CA VAL A 45 4.15 -2.23 -0.02
C VAL A 45 3.37 -2.66 1.22
N GLU A 46 4.03 -2.68 2.37
CA GLU A 46 3.41 -2.98 3.66
C GLU A 46 3.73 -1.91 4.69
N ARG A 47 2.72 -1.54 5.48
CA ARG A 47 2.85 -0.68 6.66
C ARG A 47 2.11 -1.31 7.82
N PRO A 48 2.80 -1.79 8.87
CA PRO A 48 2.14 -2.31 10.05
C PRO A 48 1.55 -1.17 10.88
N PHE A 49 0.27 -1.28 11.23
CA PHE A 49 -0.39 -0.38 12.18
C PHE A 49 -0.60 -1.12 13.50
N LYS A 50 -0.19 -0.50 14.61
CA LYS A 50 -0.36 -1.06 15.96
C LYS A 50 -1.47 -0.31 16.69
N PHE A 51 -2.33 -1.06 17.36
CA PHE A 51 -3.44 -0.56 18.18
C PHE A 51 -3.48 -1.33 19.49
N ASP A 52 -4.01 -0.71 20.54
CA ASP A 52 -4.06 -1.32 21.87
C ASP A 52 -5.08 -2.46 21.95
N ASN A 53 -6.11 -2.45 21.09
CA ASN A 53 -7.15 -3.47 21.04
C ASN A 53 -7.81 -3.58 19.65
N PHE A 54 -8.56 -4.66 19.48
CA PHE A 54 -9.27 -4.95 18.23
C PHE A 54 -10.28 -3.88 17.84
N SER A 55 -10.99 -3.28 18.80
CA SER A 55 -12.00 -2.25 18.52
C SER A 55 -11.40 -1.00 17.87
N GLN A 56 -10.21 -0.58 18.33
CA GLN A 56 -9.48 0.53 17.72
C GLN A 56 -8.99 0.18 16.31
N ALA A 57 -8.46 -1.03 16.12
CA ALA A 57 -8.01 -1.51 14.81
C ALA A 57 -9.17 -1.54 13.79
N LEU A 58 -10.33 -2.10 14.18
CA LEU A 58 -11.51 -2.16 13.31
C LEU A 58 -12.06 -0.76 12.99
N SER A 59 -12.05 0.15 13.98
CA SER A 59 -12.46 1.54 13.78
C SER A 59 -11.57 2.28 12.78
N PHE A 60 -10.27 1.98 12.76
CA PHE A 60 -9.36 2.49 11.74
C PHE A 60 -9.66 1.86 10.37
N THR A 61 -9.79 0.53 10.29
CA THR A 61 -10.10 -0.18 9.04
C THR A 61 -11.37 0.37 8.36
N ASN A 62 -12.42 0.67 9.12
CA ASN A 62 -13.67 1.19 8.56
C ASN A 62 -13.59 2.64 8.05
N LYS A 63 -12.55 3.40 8.43
CA LYS A 63 -12.38 4.82 8.05
C LYS A 63 -11.52 5.02 6.80
N VAL A 64 -10.69 4.04 6.46
CA VAL A 64 -9.68 4.12 5.38
C VAL A 64 -10.25 3.63 4.05
#